data_AF-A0A925XLN9-F1
#
_entry.id   AF-A0A925XLN9-F1
#
_cell.length_a   1.000
_cell.length_b   1.000
_cell.length_c   1.000
_cell.angle_alpha   90.00
_cell.angle_beta   90.00
_cell.angle_gamma   90.00
#
_symmetry.space_group_name_H-M   'P 1'
#
loop_
_entity.id
_entity.type
_entity.pdbx_description
1 polymer ?
#
loop_
_entity_poly.entity_id
_entity_poly.type
_entity_poly.pdbx_seq_one_letter_code
_entity_poly.pdbx_strand_id
1 'polypeptide(L)'
;MIRRLWLVFAQATTIGLALLFIVSTLRPEWLSPRAPSAPLPAAESLGIKQAAVPDVRVNALGSYGAAVKLAAPAVVNVYTTKEVRRRGAPDDPLYRYFFGDA
;
A
#
# COMPACT_ATOMS: atom_id res chain seq x y z
N MET A 1 -21.70 -13.71 40.55
CA MET A 1 -22.25 -12.59 39.77
C MET A 1 -21.48 -12.27 38.48
N ILE A 2 -20.14 -12.43 38.41
CA ILE A 2 -19.31 -12.09 37.23
C ILE A 2 -19.68 -12.87 35.94
N ARG A 3 -19.96 -14.17 36.03
CA ARG A 3 -20.26 -15.02 34.86
C ARG A 3 -21.53 -14.59 34.11
N ARG A 4 -22.50 -14.04 34.84
CA ARG A 4 -23.77 -13.58 34.27
C ARG A 4 -23.59 -12.25 33.53
N LEU A 5 -22.76 -11.35 34.06
CA LEU A 5 -22.34 -10.14 33.33
C LEU A 5 -21.54 -10.49 32.06
N TRP A 6 -20.65 -11.48 32.15
CA TRP A 6 -19.82 -11.91 31.02
C TRP A 6 -20.66 -12.48 29.87
N LEU A 7 -21.67 -13.30 30.18
CA LEU A 7 -22.60 -13.83 29.17
C LEU A 7 -23.45 -12.73 28.53
N VAL A 8 -23.94 -11.76 29.32
CA VAL A 8 -24.72 -10.63 28.77
C VAL A 8 -23.86 -9.74 27.88
N PHE A 9 -22.60 -9.51 28.25
CA PHE A 9 -21.66 -8.75 27.42
C PHE A 9 -21.36 -9.44 26.10
N ALA A 10 -21.06 -10.75 26.14
CA ALA A 10 -20.82 -11.54 24.94
C ALA A 10 -22.06 -11.53 24.04
N GLN A 11 -23.25 -11.74 24.62
CA GLN A 11 -24.52 -11.74 23.89
C GLN A 11 -24.81 -10.37 23.25
N ALA A 12 -24.61 -9.26 23.97
CA ALA A 12 -24.79 -7.92 23.44
C ALA A 12 -23.83 -7.62 22.28
N THR A 13 -22.57 -8.06 22.39
CA THR A 13 -21.56 -7.88 21.33
C THR A 13 -21.93 -8.68 20.08
N THR A 14 -22.39 -9.92 20.24
CA THR A 14 -22.86 -10.74 19.12
C THR A 14 -24.07 -10.14 18.44
N ILE A 15 -25.06 -9.65 19.20
CA ILE A 15 -26.25 -9.00 18.65
C ILE A 15 -25.86 -7.71 17.89
N GLY A 16 -24.95 -6.90 18.44
CA GLY A 16 -24.45 -5.69 17.78
C GLY A 16 -23.74 -5.99 16.45
N LEU A 17 -22.85 -6.99 16.43
CA LEU A 17 -22.18 -7.45 15.22
C LEU A 17 -23.16 -8.00 14.17
N ALA A 18 -24.17 -8.78 14.61
CA ALA A 18 -25.18 -9.32 13.71
C ALA A 18 -26.00 -8.20 13.04
N LEU A 19 -26.43 -7.20 13.82
CA LEU A 19 -27.12 -6.01 13.28
C LEU A 19 -26.24 -5.24 12.29
N LEU A 20 -24.97 -5.01 12.63
CA LEU A 20 -24.01 -4.35 11.74
C LEU A 20 -23.84 -5.13 10.43
N PHE A 21 -23.73 -6.46 10.50
CA PHE A 21 -23.61 -7.32 9.34
C PHE A 21 -24.85 -7.27 8.44
N ILE A 22 -26.05 -7.27 9.04
CA ILE A 22 -27.33 -7.15 8.32
C ILE A 22 -27.42 -5.80 7.60
N VAL A 23 -27.09 -4.70 8.29
CA VAL A 23 -27.09 -3.35 7.70
C VAL A 23 -26.07 -3.24 6.58
N SER A 24 -24.87 -3.78 6.78
CA SER A 24 -23.82 -3.84 5.76
C SER A 24 -24.24 -4.62 4.52
N THR A 25 -24.97 -5.74 4.69
CA THR A 25 -25.39 -6.60 3.57
C THR A 25 -26.58 -6.04 2.79
N LEU A 26 -27.57 -5.44 3.47
CA LEU A 26 -28.81 -4.96 2.84
C LEU A 26 -28.75 -3.50 2.37
N ARG A 27 -28.00 -2.65 3.08
CA ARG A 27 -27.95 -1.19 2.88
C ARG A 27 -26.54 -0.65 3.23
N PRO A 28 -25.48 -1.05 2.48
CA PRO A 28 -24.11 -0.60 2.74
C PRO A 28 -23.94 0.92 2.59
N GLU A 29 -24.87 1.59 1.90
CA GLU A 29 -24.89 3.05 1.73
C GLU A 29 -25.05 3.84 3.05
N TRP A 30 -25.53 3.23 4.14
CA TRP A 30 -25.65 3.91 5.45
C TRP A 30 -24.34 3.93 6.23
N LEU A 31 -23.46 2.96 5.95
CA LEU A 31 -22.13 2.84 6.56
C LEU A 31 -21.04 3.50 5.73
N SER A 32 -21.33 3.79 4.46
CA SER A 32 -20.44 4.54 3.58
C SER A 32 -20.83 6.01 3.68
N PRO A 33 -20.06 6.87 4.39
CA PRO A 33 -20.18 8.30 4.20
C PRO A 33 -19.96 8.50 2.71
N ARG A 34 -21.00 8.94 2.00
CA ARG A 34 -20.88 9.33 0.60
C ARG A 34 -19.78 10.37 0.55
N ALA A 35 -18.58 9.95 0.14
CA ALA A 35 -17.51 10.87 -0.19
C ALA A 35 -18.14 11.91 -1.13
N PRO A 36 -18.03 13.21 -0.81
CA PRO A 36 -18.67 14.24 -1.61
C PRO A 36 -18.23 14.00 -3.04
N SER A 37 -19.23 13.77 -3.89
CA SER A 37 -19.10 13.45 -5.29
C SER A 37 -18.31 14.56 -5.97
N ALA A 38 -16.99 14.39 -6.04
CA ALA A 38 -16.21 14.97 -7.11
C ALA A 38 -16.78 14.38 -8.40
N PRO A 39 -17.04 15.20 -9.44
CA PRO A 39 -17.63 14.73 -10.67
C PRO A 39 -16.64 13.79 -11.36
N LEU A 40 -16.83 12.49 -11.16
CA LEU A 40 -16.23 11.44 -11.97
C LEU A 40 -17.33 10.88 -12.88
N PRO A 41 -17.06 10.77 -14.19
CA PRO A 41 -17.98 10.14 -15.11
C PRO A 41 -18.14 8.66 -14.72
N ALA A 42 -19.38 8.19 -14.83
CA ALA A 42 -19.84 6.81 -14.91
C ALA A 42 -18.96 5.70 -14.27
N ALA A 43 -19.52 5.13 -13.21
CA ALA A 43 -19.46 3.72 -12.82
C ALA A 43 -18.37 2.86 -13.49
N GLU A 44 -17.29 2.60 -12.76
CA GLU A 44 -16.58 1.34 -12.90
C GLU A 44 -16.50 0.68 -11.53
N SER A 45 -17.16 -0.46 -11.46
CA SER A 45 -16.92 -1.56 -10.53
C SER A 45 -15.46 -1.67 -10.12
N LEU A 46 -15.22 -2.27 -8.96
CA LEU A 46 -13.95 -2.83 -8.51
C LEU A 46 -13.40 -3.86 -9.52
N GLY A 47 -12.99 -3.38 -10.70
CA GLY A 47 -12.12 -4.03 -11.63
C GLY A 47 -10.73 -3.47 -11.37
N ILE A 48 -9.76 -4.36 -11.27
CA ILE A 48 -8.35 -4.00 -11.34
C ILE A 48 -8.21 -2.96 -12.46
N LYS A 49 -7.88 -1.71 -12.10
CA LYS A 49 -7.53 -0.70 -13.09
C LYS A 49 -6.22 -1.16 -13.71
N GLN A 50 -6.34 -1.97 -14.76
CA GLN A 50 -5.24 -2.25 -15.66
C GLN A 50 -4.76 -0.89 -16.13
N ALA A 51 -3.59 -0.47 -15.69
CA ALA A 51 -2.96 0.74 -16.20
C ALA A 51 -2.93 0.59 -17.73
N ALA A 52 -3.57 1.53 -18.44
CA ALA A 52 -3.45 1.60 -19.88
C ALA A 52 -1.96 1.61 -20.18
N VAL A 53 -1.48 0.58 -20.87
CA VAL A 53 -0.11 0.54 -21.36
C VAL A 53 0.02 1.76 -22.26
N PRO A 54 0.74 2.80 -21.85
CA PRO A 54 0.92 3.92 -22.76
C PRO A 54 1.77 3.36 -23.90
N ASP A 55 1.38 3.66 -25.14
CA ASP A 55 2.26 3.49 -26.30
C ASP A 55 3.42 4.49 -26.14
N VAL A 56 4.31 4.19 -25.19
CA VAL A 56 5.51 4.97 -24.96
C VAL A 56 6.47 4.51 -26.05
N ARG A 57 6.36 5.15 -27.20
CA ARG A 57 7.54 5.34 -28.03
C ARG A 57 8.50 6.19 -27.19
N VAL A 58 9.29 5.50 -26.36
CA VAL A 58 10.37 6.10 -25.60
C VAL A 58 11.29 6.69 -26.67
N ASN A 59 11.15 7.97 -26.92
CA ASN A 59 12.10 8.67 -27.75
C ASN A 59 13.39 8.72 -26.94
N ALA A 60 14.23 7.70 -27.11
CA ALA A 60 15.46 7.46 -26.37
C ALA A 60 16.51 8.58 -26.53
N LEU A 61 16.20 9.62 -27.32
CA LEU A 61 17.07 10.73 -27.65
C LEU A 61 16.77 12.02 -26.87
N GLY A 62 15.69 12.11 -26.07
CA GLY A 62 15.20 13.40 -25.57
C GLY A 62 15.28 13.64 -24.06
N SER A 63 14.81 12.70 -23.24
CA SER A 63 14.79 12.79 -21.77
C SER A 63 13.98 11.64 -21.17
N TYR A 64 14.39 11.12 -20.01
CA TYR A 64 13.63 10.13 -19.23
C TYR A 64 12.49 10.74 -18.40
N GLY A 65 12.26 12.05 -18.47
CA GLY A 65 11.29 12.75 -17.62
C GLY A 65 9.85 12.21 -17.72
N ALA A 66 9.43 11.72 -18.89
CA ALA A 66 8.10 11.12 -19.07
C ALA A 66 7.97 9.79 -18.32
N ALA A 67 8.99 8.93 -18.40
CA ALA A 67 9.04 7.67 -17.65
C ALA A 67 9.11 7.92 -16.13
N VAL A 68 9.88 8.93 -15.70
CA VAL A 68 9.98 9.31 -14.28
C VAL A 68 8.64 9.80 -13.74
N LYS A 69 7.90 10.64 -14.50
CA LYS A 69 6.56 11.10 -14.08
C LYS A 69 5.57 9.95 -13.87
N LEU A 70 5.67 8.89 -14.69
CA LEU A 70 4.83 7.70 -14.55
C LEU A 70 5.24 6.84 -13.34
N ALA A 71 6.54 6.70 -13.08
CA ALA A 71 7.06 5.91 -11.98
C ALA A 71 6.97 6.64 -10.62
N ALA A 72 6.90 7.97 -10.61
CA ALA A 72 6.88 8.80 -9.40
C ALA A 72 5.87 8.38 -8.32
N PRO A 73 4.58 8.09 -8.61
CA PRO A 73 3.63 7.66 -7.57
C PRO A 73 3.88 6.25 -7.02
N ALA A 74 4.69 5.43 -7.69
CA ALA A 74 5.01 4.07 -7.26
C ALA A 74 6.26 4.01 -6.37
N VAL A 75 7.06 5.08 -6.29
CA VAL A 75 8.33 5.11 -5.56
C VAL A 75 8.21 6.04 -4.35
N VAL A 76 8.61 5.52 -3.18
CA VAL A 76 8.76 6.32 -1.96
C VAL A 76 10.20 6.79 -1.82
N ASN A 77 10.39 8.03 -1.38
CA ASN A 77 11.72 8.58 -1.12
C ASN A 77 12.20 8.17 0.28
N VAL A 78 13.28 7.42 0.36
CA VAL A 78 13.80 6.83 1.61
C VAL A 78 15.11 7.51 1.98
N TYR A 79 15.11 8.25 3.08
CA TYR A 79 16.32 8.85 3.66
C TYR A 79 16.83 7.99 4.81
N THR A 80 17.98 7.36 4.64
CA THR A 80 18.62 6.55 5.70
C THR A 80 20.05 7.02 5.94
N THR A 81 20.38 7.32 7.20
CA THR A 81 21.77 7.49 7.65
C THR A 81 22.29 6.14 8.11
N LYS A 82 23.08 5.47 7.26
CA LYS A 82 23.75 4.22 7.65
C LYS A 82 25.06 4.56 8.35
N GLU A 83 25.14 4.37 9.66
CA GLU A 83 26.43 4.26 10.33
C GLU A 83 27.10 2.96 9.83
N VAL A 84 27.99 3.08 8.86
CA VAL A 84 28.81 1.97 8.38
C VAL A 84 29.87 1.70 9.43
N ARG A 85 29.54 0.88 10.43
CA ARG A 85 30.55 0.27 11.29
C ARG A 85 31.33 -0.69 10.40
N ARG A 86 32.49 -0.25 9.87
CA ARG A 86 33.41 -1.10 9.11
C ARG A 86 33.76 -2.30 9.99
N ARG A 87 33.07 -3.42 9.78
CA ARG A 87 33.59 -4.73 10.17
C ARG A 87 34.81 -4.93 9.29
N GLY A 88 35.96 -5.24 9.88
CA GLY A 88 37.23 -5.39 9.14
C GLY A 88 37.03 -6.22 7.87
N ALA A 89 37.77 -5.86 6.81
CA ALA A 89 37.62 -6.47 5.50
C ALA A 89 37.60 -8.00 5.63
N PRO A 90 36.62 -8.70 5.02
CA PRO A 90 36.67 -10.14 4.94
C PRO A 90 37.93 -10.55 4.18
N ASP A 91 38.67 -11.51 4.72
CA ASP A 91 39.96 -11.97 4.18
C ASP A 91 39.74 -12.91 2.98
N ASP A 92 38.97 -12.43 1.99
CA ASP A 92 38.59 -13.15 0.78
C ASP A 92 39.34 -12.57 -0.43
N PRO A 93 40.05 -13.41 -1.23
CA PRO A 93 40.73 -12.94 -2.45
C PRO A 93 39.80 -12.23 -3.43
N LEU A 94 38.51 -12.59 -3.49
CA LEU A 94 37.54 -11.92 -4.36
C LEU A 94 37.25 -10.49 -3.86
N TYR A 95 37.19 -10.29 -2.55
CA TYR A 95 37.01 -8.95 -1.96
C TYR A 95 38.21 -8.04 -2.25
N ARG A 96 39.45 -8.54 -2.16
CA ARG A 96 40.66 -7.77 -2.50
C ARG A 96 40.72 -7.33 -3.96
N TYR A 97 40.23 -8.17 -4.88
CA TYR A 97 40.18 -7.82 -6.30
C TYR A 97 39.28 -6.61 -6.59
N PHE A 98 38.12 -6.50 -5.92
CA PHE A 98 37.16 -5.42 -6.16
C PHE A 98 37.37 -4.19 -5.26
N PHE A 99 37.93 -4.37 -4.05
CA PHE A 99 37.98 -3.31 -3.04
C PHE A 99 39.40 -2.94 -2.56
N GLY A 100 40.45 -3.66 -2.97
CA GLY A 100 41.84 -3.41 -2.58
C GLY A 100 42.17 -3.80 -1.12
N ASP A 101 43.44 -3.67 -0.73
CA ASP A 101 43.86 -3.76 0.67
C ASP A 101 43.59 -2.42 1.35
N ALA A 102 42.79 -2.42 2.42
CA ALA A 102 42.45 -1.23 3.21
C ALA A 102 43.00 -1.34 4.63
#